data_AF-A0A7C3V1F1-F1
#
_entry.id   AF-A0A7C3V1F1-F1
#
_cell.length_a   1.000
_cell.length_b   1.000
_cell.length_c   1.000
_cell.angle_alpha   90.00
_cell.angle_beta   90.00
_cell.angle_gamma   90.00
#
_symmetry.space_group_name_H-M   'P 1'
#
loop_
_entity.id
_entity.type
_entity.pdbx_description
1 polymer ?
#
loop_
_entity_poly.entity_id
_entity_poly.type
_entity_poly.pdbx_seq_one_letter_code
_entity_poly.pdbx_strand_id
1 'polypeptide(L)' 'MGKRIGSEKISREPGYLYYIGKDGYVWRTPMKANKKGTKKKVGSEKIEKKKGFLYYLDEDGYVCEAKMKNA' A
#
# COMPACT_ATOMS: atom_id res chain seq x y z
N MET A 1 -12.71 -2.12 11.03
CA MET A 1 -12.28 -1.16 9.99
C MET A 1 -10.94 -0.57 10.41
N GLY A 2 -9.98 -0.49 9.50
CA GLY A 2 -8.71 0.19 9.77
C GLY A 2 -8.91 1.70 9.89
N LYS A 3 -7.92 2.39 10.47
CA LYS A 3 -7.85 3.84 10.57
C LYS A 3 -7.07 4.39 9.37
N ARG A 4 -7.63 5.37 8.66
CA ARG A 4 -6.88 6.12 7.64
C ARG A 4 -5.75 6.91 8.30
N ILE A 5 -4.55 6.76 7.77
CA ILE A 5 -3.35 7.47 8.25
C ILE A 5 -2.67 8.27 7.14
N GLY A 6 -2.86 7.85 5.88
CA GLY A 6 -2.34 8.57 4.73
C GLY A 6 -3.29 9.68 4.28
N SER A 7 -2.70 10.73 3.72
CA SER A 7 -3.39 11.84 3.07
C SER A 7 -3.32 11.78 1.55
N GLU A 8 -2.33 11.05 1.01
CA GLU A 8 -2.14 10.87 -0.42
C GLU A 8 -3.10 9.81 -0.99
N LYS A 9 -3.80 10.16 -2.08
CA LYS A 9 -4.67 9.23 -2.81
C LYS A 9 -3.87 8.56 -3.94
N ILE A 10 -3.77 7.23 -3.89
CA ILE A 10 -3.05 6.46 -4.90
C ILE A 10 -4.02 5.92 -5.95
N SER A 11 -3.81 6.30 -7.20
CA SER A 11 -4.55 5.75 -8.34
C SER A 11 -4.09 4.34 -8.67
N ARG A 12 -5.04 3.40 -8.70
CA ARG A 12 -4.77 2.00 -9.02
C ARG A 12 -4.96 1.73 -10.51
N GLU A 13 -3.96 1.10 -11.10
CA GLU A 13 -3.99 0.66 -12.48
C GLU A 13 -4.26 -0.86 -12.53
N PRO A 14 -5.07 -1.32 -13.49
CA PRO A 14 -5.34 -2.75 -13.65
C PRO A 14 -4.04 -3.51 -13.96
N GLY A 15 -3.93 -4.74 -13.45
CA GLY A 15 -2.75 -5.58 -13.65
C GLY A 15 -1.57 -5.27 -12.73
N TYR A 16 -1.77 -4.47 -11.68
CA TYR A 16 -0.78 -4.19 -10.65
C TYR A 16 -1.30 -4.48 -9.24
N LEU A 17 -0.41 -4.98 -8.38
CA LEU A 17 -0.63 -5.12 -6.95
C LEU A 17 0.02 -3.94 -6.21
N TYR A 18 -0.72 -3.35 -5.29
CA TYR A 18 -0.31 -2.18 -4.52
C TYR A 18 -0.07 -2.56 -3.06
N TYR A 19 1.03 -2.08 -2.48
CA TYR A 19 1.43 -2.44 -1.12
C TYR A 19 2.33 -1.38 -0.49
N ILE A 20 2.42 -1.41 0.84
CA ILE A 20 3.34 -0.55 1.60
C ILE A 20 4.66 -1.30 1.76
N GLY A 21 5.73 -0.74 1.19
CA GLY A 21 7.08 -1.29 1.24
C GLY A 21 7.67 -1.29 2.65
N LYS A 22 8.81 -1.98 2.82
CA LYS A 22 9.56 -1.96 4.09
C LYS A 22 10.14 -0.58 4.41
N ASP A 23 10.35 0.23 3.39
CA ASP A 23 10.78 1.62 3.43
C ASP A 23 9.67 2.60 3.84
N GLY A 24 8.43 2.12 3.97
CA GLY A 24 7.27 2.91 4.39
C GLY A 24 6.53 3.60 3.24
N TYR A 25 6.99 3.47 1.99
CA TYR A 25 6.32 4.09 0.84
C TYR A 25 5.33 3.15 0.18
N VAL A 26 4.39 3.71 -0.59
CA VAL A 26 3.51 2.91 -1.44
C VAL A 26 4.22 2.51 -2.73
N TRP A 27 4.18 1.21 -3.01
CA TRP A 27 4.74 0.60 -4.21
C TRP A 27 3.65 -0.11 -5.00
N ARG A 28 3.87 -0.18 -6.32
CA ARG A 28 3.16 -1.10 -7.20
C ARG A 28 4.12 -2.16 -7.75
N THR A 29 3.60 -3.35 -8.02
CA THR A 29 4.31 -4.41 -8.75
C THR A 29 3.38 -5.01 -9.80
N PRO A 30 3.88 -5.37 -11.00
CA PRO A 30 3.08 -6.07 -11.98
C PRO A 30 2.56 -7.40 -11.41
N MET A 31 1.31 -7.73 -11.72
CA MET A 31 0.76 -9.07 -11.49
C MET A 31 1.32 -10.07 -12.50
N LYS A 32 1.20 -11.37 -12.24
CA LYS A 32 1.71 -12.45 -13.13
C LYS A 32 1.23 -12.32 -14.59
N ALA A 33 0.02 -11.80 -14.81
CA ALA A 33 -0.54 -11.55 -16.13
C ALA A 33 0.14 -10.36 -16.86
N ASN A 34 0.67 -9.39 -16.12
CA ASN A 34 1.32 -8.20 -16.67
C ASN A 34 2.82 -8.42 -16.84
N LYS A 35 3.22 -9.04 -17.95
CA LYS A 35 4.64 -9.38 -18.23
C LYS A 35 5.51 -8.17 -18.57
N LYS A 36 4.92 -7.02 -18.97
CA LYS A 36 5.65 -5.82 -19.41
C LYS A 36 5.77 -4.76 -18.31
N GLY A 37 4.95 -4.84 -17.26
CA GLY A 37 4.96 -3.87 -16.18
C GLY A 37 6.23 -3.96 -15.33
N THR A 38 6.54 -2.89 -14.62
CA THR A 38 7.70 -2.81 -13.72
C THR A 38 7.27 -2.37 -12.33
N LYS A 39 8.05 -2.79 -11.33
CA LYS A 39 7.89 -2.32 -9.96
C LYS A 39 8.26 -0.84 -9.88
N LYS A 40 7.40 -0.03 -9.26
CA LYS A 40 7.63 1.42 -9.11
C LYS A 40 7.08 1.92 -7.78
N LYS A 41 7.77 2.88 -7.17
CA LYS A 41 7.24 3.67 -6.05
C LYS A 41 6.18 4.63 -6.61
N VAL A 42 4.98 4.61 -6.05
CA VAL A 42 3.84 5.41 -6.54
C VAL A 42 3.36 6.44 -5.52
N GLY A 43 3.74 6.29 -4.26
CA GLY A 43 3.49 7.28 -3.21
C GLY A 43 4.71 8.15 -2.93
N SER A 44 4.43 9.38 -2.53
CA SER A 44 5.39 10.33 -1.96
C SER A 44 5.35 10.31 -0.43
N GLU A 45 4.23 9.92 0.18
CA GLU A 45 4.06 9.86 1.62
C GLU A 45 4.81 8.65 2.23
N LYS A 46 5.57 8.91 3.30
CA LYS A 46 6.27 7.86 4.05
C LYS A 46 5.48 7.50 5.30
N ILE A 47 5.12 6.22 5.40
CA ILE A 47 4.37 5.66 6.51
C ILE A 47 5.30 5.00 7.51
N GLU A 48 5.22 5.42 8.77
CA GLU A 48 5.93 4.79 9.87
C GLU A 48 5.19 3.53 10.34
N LYS A 49 5.75 2.37 10.00
CA LYS A 49 5.16 1.08 10.35
C LYS A 49 5.41 0.75 11.82
N LYS A 50 4.34 0.51 12.56
CA LYS A 50 4.35 0.08 13.96
C LYS A 50 4.22 -1.44 14.05
N LYS A 51 4.91 -2.03 15.02
CA LYS A 51 4.75 -3.46 15.34
C LYS A 51 3.31 -3.75 15.76
N GLY A 52 2.76 -4.88 15.32
CA GLY A 52 1.38 -5.28 15.61
C GLY A 52 0.31 -4.61 14.74
N PHE A 53 0.71 -3.88 13.68
CA PHE A 53 -0.22 -3.27 12.73
C PHE A 53 0.00 -3.78 11.30
N LEU A 54 -1.12 -3.96 10.60
CA LEU A 54 -1.17 -4.18 9.15
C LEU A 54 -1.40 -2.83 8.46
N TYR A 55 -0.69 -2.61 7.36
CA TYR A 55 -0.80 -1.41 6.53
C TYR A 55 -1.26 -1.82 5.14
N TYR A 56 -2.32 -1.17 4.65
CA TYR A 56 -2.93 -1.49 3.36
C TYR A 56 -3.56 -0.24 2.75
N LEU A 57 -3.90 -0.32 1.46
CA LEU A 57 -4.68 0.72 0.80
C LEU A 57 -6.18 0.37 0.84
N ASP A 58 -7.03 1.32 1.22
CA ASP A 58 -8.49 1.18 1.16
C ASP A 58 -9.02 1.23 -0.29
N GLU A 59 -10.32 1.04 -0.47
CA GLU A 59 -10.98 1.07 -1.78
C GLU A 59 -10.83 2.42 -2.50
N ASP A 60 -10.75 3.51 -1.73
CA ASP A 60 -10.51 4.87 -2.23
C ASP A 60 -9.04 5.11 -2.62
N GLY A 61 -8.12 4.24 -2.22
CA GLY A 61 -6.69 4.35 -2.52
C GLY A 61 -5.87 5.11 -1.48
N TYR A 62 -6.36 5.29 -0.26
CA TYR A 62 -5.62 5.87 0.85
C TYR A 62 -4.98 4.80 1.73
N VAL A 63 -3.86 5.13 2.37
CA VAL A 63 -3.21 4.22 3.32
C VAL A 63 -3.96 4.19 4.65
N CYS A 64 -4.28 2.98 5.10
CA CYS A 64 -4.92 2.69 6.36
C CYS A 64 -4.08 1.72 7.19
N GLU A 65 -4.16 1.84 8.52
CA GLU A 65 -3.60 0.89 9.47
C GLU A 65 -4.71 0.10 10.19
N ALA A 66 -4.47 -1.18 10.46
CA ALA A 66 -5.35 -2.00 11.29
C ALA A 66 -4.53 -2.79 12.30
N LYS A 67 -5.00 -2.86 13.55
CA LYS A 67 -4.38 -3.67 14.59
C LYS A 67 -4.53 -5.15 14.26
N MET A 68 -3.42 -5.89 14.23
CA MET A 68 -3.43 -7.33 14.01
C MET A 68 -3.99 -8.01 15.26
N LYS A 69 -4.98 -8.89 15.10
CA LYS A 69 -5.62 -9.57 16.23
C LYS A 69 -4.73 -10.62 16.90
N ASN A 70 -3.68 -11.12 16.23
CA ASN A 70 -2.77 -12.17 16.72
C ASN A 70 -1.31 -11.78 16.40
N ALA A 71 -0.76 -10.76 17.09
CA ALA A 71 0.64 -10.36 16.92
C ALA A 71 1.58 -11.15 17.82
#